data_AF-D0NU42-F1
#
_entry.id   AF-D0NU42-F1
#
_cell.length_a   1.000
_cell.length_b   1.000
_cell.length_c   1.000
_cell.angle_alpha   90.00
_cell.angle_beta   90.00
_cell.angle_gamma   90.00
#
_symmetry.space_group_name_H-M   'P 1'
#
loop_
_entity.id
_entity.type
_entity.pdbx_description
1 polymer ?
#
loop_
_entity_poly.entity_id
_entity_poly.type
_entity_poly.pdbx_seq_one_letter_code
_entity_poly.pdbx_strand_id
1 'polypeptide(L)'
;MDLATTSRVYQAAIAAARSADQRLESRTRSDCSSTLRRFSAFCKSEGYPDPLKERFVELPGVVAAYINLLAASNSTQWPAEKLRAALSWHYTKPEMLAGGHPHDRWVAETSLDGTPAPRGSPARSAAITQILAGLSKSKKCGRTPKHASPMSLLMLTKVITFLESSSMFNETMRLWFSAVCSLSFYGICRINEVLLMRRTTFSLVSNENARG
;
A
#
# COMPACT_ATOMS: atom_id res chain seq x y z
N MET A 1 26.76 8.05 -3.29
CA MET A 1 28.04 7.34 -3.05
C MET A 1 29.12 8.39 -3.19
N ASP A 2 29.57 8.95 -2.07
CA ASP A 2 30.36 10.20 -2.05
C ASP A 2 31.84 9.86 -1.88
N LEU A 3 32.34 9.01 -2.78
CA LEU A 3 33.74 8.59 -2.81
C LEU A 3 34.37 9.13 -4.09
N ALA A 4 35.64 9.56 -3.99
CA ALA A 4 36.40 9.95 -5.17
C ALA A 4 36.44 8.79 -6.18
N THR A 5 36.09 9.06 -7.43
CA THR A 5 35.99 8.05 -8.51
C THR A 5 37.30 7.31 -8.79
N THR A 6 38.44 7.90 -8.41
CA THR A 6 39.79 7.32 -8.51
C THR A 6 40.19 6.46 -7.30
N SER A 7 39.40 6.45 -6.23
CA SER A 7 39.73 5.73 -4.99
C SER A 7 39.58 4.21 -5.15
N ARG A 8 40.53 3.45 -4.60
CA ARG A 8 40.45 1.98 -4.48
C ARG A 8 39.16 1.52 -3.78
N VAL A 9 38.70 2.30 -2.80
CA VAL A 9 37.47 2.01 -2.04
C VAL A 9 36.23 2.19 -2.91
N TYR A 10 36.23 3.18 -3.81
CA TYR A 10 35.16 3.37 -4.79
C TYR A 10 35.07 2.19 -5.77
N GLN A 11 36.21 1.69 -6.25
CA GLN A 11 36.26 0.51 -7.12
C GLN A 11 35.76 -0.76 -6.40
N ALA A 12 36.11 -0.93 -5.12
CA ALA A 12 35.58 -2.02 -4.29
C ALA A 12 34.06 -1.92 -4.07
N ALA A 13 33.54 -0.71 -3.84
CA ALA A 13 32.11 -0.46 -3.72
C ALA A 13 31.34 -0.77 -5.02
N ILE A 14 31.90 -0.41 -6.18
CA ILE A 14 31.36 -0.79 -7.49
C ILE A 14 31.34 -2.31 -7.64
N ALA A 15 32.44 -3.00 -7.31
CA ALA A 15 32.52 -4.45 -7.42
C ALA A 15 31.50 -5.16 -6.51
N ALA A 16 31.28 -4.66 -5.29
CA ALA A 16 30.27 -5.17 -4.37
C ALA A 16 28.84 -4.99 -4.94
N ALA A 17 28.53 -3.81 -5.50
CA ALA A 17 27.23 -3.55 -6.12
C ALA A 17 26.98 -4.43 -7.35
N ARG A 18 27.99 -4.61 -8.22
CA ARG A 18 27.91 -5.54 -9.37
C ARG A 18 27.69 -6.99 -8.92
N SER A 19 28.33 -7.40 -7.82
CA SER A 19 28.15 -8.73 -7.25
C SER A 19 26.73 -8.92 -6.70
N ALA A 20 26.16 -7.89 -6.06
CA ALA A 20 24.77 -7.91 -5.63
C ALA A 20 23.80 -7.99 -6.83
N ASP A 21 24.09 -7.26 -7.90
CA ASP A 21 23.33 -7.34 -9.17
C ASP A 21 23.40 -8.74 -9.80
N GLN A 22 24.57 -9.40 -9.73
CA GLN A 22 24.75 -10.77 -10.22
C GLN A 22 23.95 -11.81 -9.42
N ARG A 23 23.70 -11.56 -8.12
CA ARG A 23 22.91 -12.42 -7.24
C ARG A 23 21.40 -12.34 -7.47
N LEU A 24 20.91 -11.33 -8.18
CA LEU A 24 19.52 -11.32 -8.65
C LEU A 24 19.29 -12.49 -9.62
N GLU A 25 18.13 -13.14 -9.48
CA GLU A 25 17.70 -14.18 -10.41
C GLU A 25 17.74 -13.67 -11.86
N SER A 26 18.25 -14.51 -12.76
CA SER A 26 18.41 -14.18 -14.19
C SER A 26 17.09 -13.73 -14.83
N ARG A 27 15.99 -14.38 -14.44
CA ARG A 27 14.63 -14.03 -14.86
C ARG A 27 14.25 -12.61 -14.47
N THR A 28 14.44 -12.24 -13.20
CA THR A 28 14.14 -10.90 -12.67
C THR A 28 14.97 -9.83 -13.37
N ARG A 29 16.25 -10.10 -13.67
CA ARG A 29 17.12 -9.17 -14.41
C ARG A 29 16.63 -8.96 -15.85
N SER A 30 16.25 -10.03 -16.54
CA SER A 30 15.68 -9.97 -17.89
C SER A 30 14.35 -9.19 -17.91
N ASP A 31 13.50 -9.45 -16.92
CA ASP A 31 12.21 -8.78 -16.74
C ASP A 31 12.33 -7.27 -16.52
N CYS A 32 13.24 -6.85 -15.63
CA CYS A 32 13.55 -5.44 -15.42
C CYS A 32 14.12 -4.80 -16.69
N SER A 33 15.05 -5.48 -17.36
CA SER A 33 15.68 -4.97 -18.59
C SER A 33 14.67 -4.80 -19.73
N SER A 34 13.76 -5.75 -19.91
CA SER A 34 12.67 -5.66 -20.89
C SER A 34 11.74 -4.48 -20.60
N THR A 35 11.38 -4.29 -19.32
CA THR A 35 10.52 -3.19 -18.88
C THR A 35 11.18 -1.83 -19.13
N LEU A 36 12.45 -1.69 -18.78
CA LEU A 36 13.23 -0.46 -19.03
C LEU A 36 13.40 -0.17 -20.51
N ARG A 37 13.61 -1.19 -21.35
CA ARG A 37 13.70 -1.03 -22.81
C ARG A 37 12.42 -0.45 -23.39
N ARG A 38 11.26 -0.97 -22.97
CA ARG A 38 9.95 -0.45 -23.41
C ARG A 38 9.74 1.00 -22.98
N PHE A 39 10.11 1.32 -21.74
CA PHE A 39 10.03 2.70 -21.24
C PHE A 39 10.98 3.66 -21.98
N SER A 40 12.21 3.24 -22.26
CA SER A 40 13.17 4.02 -23.07
C SER A 40 12.66 4.26 -24.50
N ALA A 41 12.05 3.25 -25.11
CA ALA A 41 11.42 3.39 -26.43
C ALA A 41 10.26 4.40 -26.40
N PHE A 42 9.41 4.34 -25.37
CA PHE A 42 8.35 5.32 -25.14
C PHE A 42 8.91 6.75 -24.97
N CYS A 43 9.95 6.94 -24.16
CA CYS A 43 10.56 8.26 -23.99
C CYS A 43 11.06 8.82 -25.33
N LYS A 44 11.74 8.00 -26.12
CA LYS A 44 12.27 8.40 -27.43
C LYS A 44 11.16 8.72 -28.44
N SER A 45 10.05 7.98 -28.46
CA SER A 45 8.93 8.28 -29.35
C SER A 45 8.24 9.60 -29.02
N GLU A 46 8.23 9.97 -27.74
CA GLU A 46 7.68 11.25 -27.25
C GLU A 46 8.70 12.41 -27.30
N GLY A 47 9.89 12.19 -27.88
CA GLY A 47 10.93 13.23 -28.03
C GLY A 47 11.78 13.50 -26.79
N TYR A 48 11.67 12.69 -25.75
CA TYR A 48 12.50 12.80 -24.54
C TYR A 48 13.83 12.07 -24.68
N PRO A 49 14.87 12.49 -23.93
CA PRO A 49 16.12 11.77 -23.88
C PRO A 49 15.99 10.36 -23.31
N ASP A 50 17.01 9.53 -23.54
CA ASP A 50 17.03 8.17 -23.01
C ASP A 50 17.22 8.17 -21.48
N PRO A 51 16.18 7.84 -20.68
CA PRO A 51 16.24 7.93 -19.23
C PRO A 51 17.26 6.94 -18.64
N LEU A 52 17.65 5.91 -19.41
CA LEU A 52 18.64 4.94 -18.96
C LEU A 52 20.07 5.47 -19.03
N LYS A 53 20.30 6.54 -19.79
CA LYS A 53 21.62 7.16 -19.98
C LYS A 53 21.76 8.46 -19.19
N GLU A 54 20.71 9.28 -19.20
CA GLU A 54 20.76 10.59 -18.57
C GLU A 54 19.46 10.92 -17.82
N ARG A 55 19.59 11.86 -16.88
CA ARG A 55 18.47 12.39 -16.12
C ARG A 55 18.05 13.72 -16.71
N PHE A 56 16.75 13.96 -16.78
CA PHE A 56 16.15 15.23 -17.18
C PHE A 56 15.05 15.61 -16.18
N VAL A 57 14.70 16.89 -16.12
CA VAL A 57 13.89 17.47 -15.04
C VAL A 57 12.46 16.89 -15.02
N GLU A 58 11.89 16.69 -16.20
CA GLU A 58 10.53 16.23 -16.44
C GLU A 58 10.37 14.72 -16.22
N LEU A 59 11.46 13.99 -15.95
CA LEU A 59 11.46 12.53 -15.90
C LEU A 59 10.40 11.93 -14.96
N PRO A 60 10.18 12.43 -13.73
CA PRO A 60 9.07 11.93 -12.91
C PRO A 60 7.69 12.14 -13.55
N GLY A 61 7.50 13.24 -14.29
CA GLY A 61 6.27 13.50 -15.04
C GLY A 61 6.09 12.50 -16.18
N VAL A 62 7.15 12.22 -16.94
CA VAL A 62 7.13 11.20 -18.02
C VAL A 62 6.88 9.80 -17.46
N VAL A 63 7.47 9.46 -16.32
CA VAL A 63 7.18 8.20 -15.61
C VAL A 63 5.73 8.13 -15.18
N ALA A 64 5.17 9.23 -14.64
CA ALA A 64 3.75 9.30 -14.26
C ALA A 64 2.82 9.09 -15.46
N ALA A 65 3.10 9.73 -16.59
CA ALA A 65 2.35 9.56 -17.82
C ALA A 65 2.37 8.10 -18.32
N TYR A 66 3.55 7.47 -18.30
CA TYR A 66 3.68 6.07 -18.70
C TYR A 66 3.01 5.10 -17.72
N ILE A 67 3.06 5.38 -16.40
CA ILE A 67 2.29 4.63 -15.40
C ILE A 67 0.79 4.71 -15.69
N ASN A 68 0.28 5.90 -16.03
CA ASN A 68 -1.13 6.07 -16.37
C ASN A 68 -1.49 5.28 -17.64
N LEU A 69 -0.64 5.30 -18.66
CA LEU A 69 -0.82 4.49 -19.88
C LEU A 69 -0.87 2.99 -19.56
N LEU A 70 0.04 2.51 -18.71
CA LEU A 70 0.07 1.12 -18.26
C LEU A 70 -1.20 0.76 -17.47
N ALA A 71 -1.67 1.64 -16.59
CA ALA A 71 -2.88 1.43 -15.81
C ALA A 71 -4.14 1.42 -16.68
N ALA A 72 -4.22 2.28 -17.69
CA ALA A 72 -5.34 2.31 -18.63
C ALA A 72 -5.39 1.09 -19.55
N SER A 73 -4.23 0.56 -19.93
CA SER A 73 -4.11 -0.55 -20.88
C SER A 73 -4.14 -1.94 -20.24
N ASN A 74 -4.15 -2.04 -18.91
CA ASN A 74 -4.08 -3.31 -18.19
C ASN A 74 -5.12 -3.40 -17.08
N SER A 75 -5.67 -4.60 -16.88
CA SER A 75 -6.62 -4.89 -15.79
C SER A 75 -5.97 -4.91 -14.40
N THR A 76 -4.63 -4.88 -14.32
CA THR A 76 -3.89 -4.90 -13.07
C THR A 76 -2.83 -3.80 -13.04
N GLN A 77 -2.54 -3.30 -11.84
CA GLN A 77 -1.46 -2.32 -11.61
C GLN A 77 -0.06 -2.93 -11.65
N TRP A 78 0.06 -4.26 -11.82
CA TRP A 78 1.33 -4.97 -11.76
C TRP A 78 2.38 -4.45 -12.76
N PRO A 79 2.04 -4.11 -14.02
CA PRO A 79 3.01 -3.52 -14.95
C PRO A 79 3.57 -2.17 -14.48
N ALA A 80 2.76 -1.33 -13.82
CA ALA A 80 3.20 -0.05 -13.28
C ALA A 80 4.15 -0.24 -12.08
N GLU A 81 3.85 -1.18 -11.18
CA GLU A 81 4.76 -1.54 -10.09
C GLU A 81 6.06 -2.16 -10.61
N LYS A 82 5.99 -2.99 -11.64
CA LYS A 82 7.16 -3.59 -12.30
C LYS A 82 8.05 -2.52 -12.92
N LEU A 83 7.46 -1.50 -13.56
CA LEU A 83 8.20 -0.33 -14.04
C LEU A 83 8.91 0.40 -12.90
N ARG A 84 8.21 0.72 -11.81
CA ARG A 84 8.80 1.39 -10.65
C ARG A 84 9.96 0.59 -10.06
N ALA A 85 9.80 -0.72 -9.92
CA ALA A 85 10.85 -1.60 -9.42
C ALA A 85 12.06 -1.62 -10.37
N ALA A 86 11.83 -1.71 -11.68
CA ALA A 86 12.89 -1.71 -12.67
C ALA A 86 13.66 -0.37 -12.70
N LEU A 87 12.96 0.76 -12.57
CA LEU A 87 13.58 2.07 -12.44
C LEU A 87 14.38 2.18 -11.14
N SER A 88 13.81 1.76 -9.99
CA SER A 88 14.55 1.76 -8.73
C SER A 88 15.82 0.93 -8.82
N TRP A 89 15.75 -0.26 -9.43
CA TRP A 89 16.92 -1.11 -9.68
C TRP A 89 17.97 -0.39 -10.54
N HIS A 90 17.57 0.19 -11.68
CA HIS A 90 18.49 0.88 -12.58
C HIS A 90 19.20 2.07 -11.91
N TYR A 91 18.44 2.92 -11.21
CA TYR A 91 18.98 4.12 -10.56
C TYR A 91 19.76 3.84 -9.27
N THR A 92 19.76 2.60 -8.78
CA THR A 92 20.61 2.16 -7.65
C THR A 92 21.96 1.62 -8.12
N LYS A 93 22.18 1.50 -9.43
CA LYS A 93 23.47 1.06 -9.97
C LYS A 93 24.56 2.10 -9.68
N PRO A 94 25.82 1.67 -9.45
CA PRO A 94 26.92 2.59 -9.15
C PRO A 94 27.09 3.69 -10.18
N GLU A 95 26.93 3.35 -11.47
CA GLU A 95 27.05 4.30 -12.57
C GLU A 95 26.00 5.41 -12.47
N MET A 96 24.79 5.08 -12.01
CA MET A 96 23.72 6.06 -11.82
C MET A 96 23.88 6.82 -10.51
N LEU A 97 24.59 6.30 -9.51
CA LEU A 97 24.80 6.95 -8.21
C LEU A 97 26.04 7.87 -8.16
N ALA A 98 26.88 7.82 -9.19
CA ALA A 98 28.03 8.69 -9.34
C ALA A 98 27.63 10.18 -9.26
N GLY A 99 28.46 11.01 -8.62
CA GLY A 99 28.18 12.45 -8.48
C GLY A 99 27.30 12.82 -7.28
N GLY A 100 27.09 11.91 -6.32
CA GLY A 100 26.40 12.21 -5.06
C GLY A 100 24.89 12.33 -5.21
N HIS A 101 24.28 11.44 -5.99
CA HIS A 101 22.82 11.39 -6.09
C HIS A 101 22.19 10.86 -4.79
N PRO A 102 21.11 11.48 -4.30
CA PRO A 102 20.38 11.00 -3.14
C PRO A 102 19.74 9.64 -3.44
N HIS A 103 19.77 8.75 -2.45
CA HIS A 103 19.30 7.37 -2.58
C HIS A 103 17.78 7.23 -2.42
N ASP A 104 17.16 8.16 -1.70
CA ASP A 104 15.81 8.05 -1.15
C ASP A 104 14.78 8.97 -1.80
N ARG A 105 15.23 9.96 -2.58
CA ARG A 105 14.36 10.99 -3.17
C ARG A 105 14.77 11.38 -4.60
N TRP A 106 13.86 12.07 -5.27
CA TRP A 106 14.15 12.83 -6.50
C TRP A 106 14.17 14.32 -6.18
N VAL A 107 15.17 15.04 -6.67
CA VAL A 107 15.33 16.50 -6.46
C VAL A 107 15.79 17.14 -7.76
N ALA A 108 15.20 18.28 -8.12
CA ALA A 108 15.78 19.17 -9.12
C ALA A 108 16.50 20.29 -8.35
N GLU A 109 17.81 20.17 -8.20
CA GLU A 109 18.62 21.19 -7.52
C GLU A 109 19.05 22.23 -8.54
N THR A 110 18.98 23.52 -8.20
CA THR A 110 19.55 24.55 -9.06
C THR A 110 21.06 24.48 -9.00
N SER A 111 21.71 24.22 -10.13
CA SER A 111 23.18 24.25 -10.25
C SER A 111 23.71 25.66 -9.97
N LEU A 112 25.02 25.78 -9.76
CA LEU A 112 25.72 27.06 -9.64
C LEU A 112 25.47 27.98 -10.85
N ASP A 113 25.17 27.39 -12.01
CA ASP A 113 24.89 28.10 -13.26
C ASP A 113 23.41 28.49 -13.43
N GLY A 114 22.56 28.29 -12.40
CA GLY A 114 21.13 28.59 -12.45
C GLY A 114 20.28 27.56 -13.20
N THR A 115 20.88 26.53 -13.79
CA THR A 115 20.18 25.45 -14.50
C THR A 115 19.71 24.36 -13.53
N PRO A 116 18.48 23.83 -13.70
CA PRO A 116 18.00 22.74 -12.86
C PRO A 116 18.75 21.43 -13.16
N ALA A 117 19.45 20.91 -12.17
CA ALA A 117 20.18 19.65 -12.20
C ALA A 117 19.34 18.53 -11.54
N PRO A 118 18.78 17.59 -12.32
CA PRO A 118 17.99 16.50 -11.78
C PRO A 118 18.87 15.46 -11.07
N ARG A 119 18.52 15.15 -9.81
CA ARG A 119 19.23 14.20 -8.96
C ARG A 119 18.31 13.14 -8.36
N GLY A 120 18.88 11.95 -8.15
CA GLY A 120 18.22 10.85 -7.44
C GLY A 120 17.51 9.87 -8.36
N SER A 121 16.51 9.17 -7.83
CA SER A 121 15.72 8.16 -8.55
C SER A 121 14.29 8.67 -8.81
N PRO A 122 13.82 8.70 -10.06
CA PRO A 122 12.45 9.14 -10.35
C PRO A 122 11.40 8.21 -9.73
N ALA A 123 11.74 6.92 -9.54
CA ALA A 123 10.89 5.94 -8.86
C ALA A 123 10.66 6.25 -7.36
N ARG A 124 11.50 7.12 -6.78
CA ARG A 124 11.42 7.61 -5.39
C ARG A 124 10.83 9.02 -5.29
N SER A 125 10.34 9.59 -6.39
CA SER A 125 9.58 10.84 -6.34
C SER A 125 8.31 10.67 -5.51
N ALA A 126 7.98 11.68 -4.71
CA ALA A 126 6.75 11.72 -3.93
C ALA A 126 5.51 11.59 -4.83
N ALA A 127 5.52 12.24 -6.00
CA ALA A 127 4.44 12.17 -6.98
C ALA A 127 4.20 10.73 -7.46
N ILE A 128 5.26 10.00 -7.84
CA ILE A 128 5.15 8.60 -8.29
C ILE A 128 4.62 7.70 -7.18
N THR A 129 5.10 7.90 -5.96
CA THR A 129 4.63 7.14 -4.79
C THR A 129 3.14 7.38 -4.53
N GLN A 130 2.68 8.63 -4.63
CA GLN A 130 1.27 8.99 -4.47
C GLN A 130 0.39 8.42 -5.57
N ILE A 131 0.83 8.46 -6.84
CA ILE A 131 0.08 7.91 -7.98
C ILE A 131 -0.17 6.42 -7.79
N LEU A 132 0.88 5.65 -7.49
CA LEU A 132 0.74 4.20 -7.28
C LEU A 132 -0.10 3.86 -6.05
N ALA A 133 0.05 4.64 -4.96
CA ALA A 133 -0.83 4.51 -3.81
C ALA A 133 -2.30 4.78 -4.18
N GLY A 134 -2.57 5.77 -5.02
CA GLY A 134 -3.91 6.07 -5.57
C GLY A 134 -4.47 4.91 -6.39
N LEU A 135 -3.67 4.35 -7.31
CA LEU A 135 -4.05 3.17 -8.11
C LEU A 135 -4.37 1.96 -7.23
N SER A 136 -3.65 1.78 -6.12
CA SER A 136 -3.94 0.70 -5.18
C SER A 136 -5.26 0.90 -4.41
N LYS A 137 -5.63 2.16 -4.14
CA LYS A 137 -6.86 2.52 -3.41
C LYS A 137 -8.09 2.47 -4.31
N SER A 138 -8.02 2.86 -5.57
CA SER A 138 -9.15 2.75 -6.51
C SER A 138 -9.64 1.30 -6.63
N LYS A 139 -8.71 0.34 -6.68
CA LYS A 139 -9.02 -1.09 -6.65
C LYS A 139 -9.68 -1.56 -5.34
N LYS A 140 -9.34 -0.94 -4.19
CA LYS A 140 -10.00 -1.22 -2.91
C LYS A 140 -11.38 -0.58 -2.82
N CYS A 141 -11.57 0.60 -3.40
CA CYS A 141 -12.85 1.30 -3.43
C CYS A 141 -13.90 0.53 -4.27
N GLY A 142 -13.48 -0.14 -5.34
CA GLY A 142 -14.34 -1.06 -6.09
C GLY A 142 -14.73 -2.35 -5.36
N ARG A 143 -14.09 -2.67 -4.22
CA ARG A 143 -14.56 -3.72 -3.32
C ARG A 143 -15.54 -3.10 -2.33
N THR A 144 -16.83 -3.32 -2.57
CA THR A 144 -17.85 -3.11 -1.55
C THR A 144 -17.41 -3.85 -0.27
N PRO A 145 -17.34 -3.17 0.89
CA PRO A 145 -17.09 -3.85 2.14
C PRO A 145 -18.16 -4.92 2.32
N LYS A 146 -17.77 -6.19 2.45
CA LYS A 146 -18.68 -7.24 2.91
C LYS A 146 -18.97 -6.96 4.39
N HIS A 147 -19.92 -6.09 4.66
CA HIS A 147 -20.50 -6.00 5.98
C HIS A 147 -21.20 -7.33 6.29
N ALA A 148 -21.06 -7.83 7.51
CA ALA A 148 -21.94 -8.90 7.97
C ALA A 148 -23.37 -8.40 7.86
N SER A 149 -24.28 -9.23 7.33
CA SER A 149 -25.69 -8.89 7.31
C SER A 149 -26.14 -8.57 8.73
N PRO A 150 -26.94 -7.50 8.95
CA PRO A 150 -27.46 -7.19 10.27
C PRO A 150 -28.20 -8.40 10.83
N MET A 151 -27.98 -8.69 12.11
CA MET A 151 -28.67 -9.78 12.80
C MET A 151 -30.17 -9.49 12.76
N SER A 152 -30.97 -10.45 12.26
CA SER A 152 -32.43 -10.35 12.25
C SER A 152 -33.02 -10.92 13.53
N LEU A 153 -34.26 -10.53 13.85
CA LEU A 153 -34.98 -11.09 14.99
C LEU A 153 -35.09 -12.62 14.91
N LEU A 154 -35.37 -13.17 13.72
CA LEU A 154 -35.43 -14.60 13.49
C LEU A 154 -34.10 -15.30 13.80
N MET A 155 -32.97 -14.65 13.48
CA MET A 155 -31.65 -15.19 13.75
C MET A 155 -31.33 -15.16 15.25
N LEU A 156 -31.72 -14.09 15.95
CA LEU A 156 -31.62 -14.01 17.41
C LEU A 156 -32.44 -15.12 18.08
N THR A 157 -33.70 -15.31 17.68
CA THR A 157 -34.56 -16.37 18.22
C THR A 157 -33.97 -17.76 18.02
N LYS A 158 -33.36 -18.02 16.85
CA LYS A 158 -32.66 -19.28 16.58
C LYS A 158 -31.44 -19.48 17.49
N VAL A 159 -30.68 -18.42 17.76
CA VAL A 159 -29.53 -18.47 18.68
C VAL A 159 -29.99 -18.76 20.11
N ILE A 160 -31.02 -18.08 20.59
CA ILE A 160 -31.55 -18.28 21.94
C ILE A 160 -32.11 -19.70 22.12
N THR A 161 -32.94 -20.16 21.19
CA THR A 161 -33.52 -21.52 21.26
C THR A 161 -32.45 -22.62 21.14
N PHE A 162 -31.38 -22.39 20.38
CA PHE A 162 -30.24 -23.30 20.34
C PHE A 162 -29.49 -23.36 21.67
N LEU A 163 -29.27 -22.22 22.33
CA LEU A 163 -28.62 -22.17 23.64
C LEU A 163 -29.47 -22.85 24.72
N GLU A 164 -30.79 -22.72 24.65
CA GLU A 164 -31.73 -23.36 25.57
C GLU A 164 -31.80 -24.88 25.38
N SER A 165 -31.66 -25.37 24.15
CA SER A 165 -31.76 -26.81 23.84
C SER A 165 -30.42 -27.57 23.92
N SER A 166 -29.28 -26.89 23.77
CA SER A 166 -27.97 -27.54 23.69
C SER A 166 -27.42 -27.96 25.05
N SER A 167 -27.31 -29.28 25.29
CA SER A 167 -26.70 -29.89 26.49
C SER A 167 -25.21 -29.54 26.68
N MET A 168 -24.55 -28.97 25.67
CA MET A 168 -23.13 -28.61 25.73
C MET A 168 -22.83 -27.40 26.61
N PHE A 169 -23.83 -26.60 26.96
CA PHE A 169 -23.65 -25.40 27.80
C PHE A 169 -24.18 -25.64 29.21
N ASN A 170 -23.40 -25.21 30.21
CA ASN A 170 -23.86 -25.11 31.59
C ASN A 170 -24.95 -24.03 31.71
N GLU A 171 -25.85 -24.18 32.67
CA GLU A 171 -27.01 -23.29 32.88
C GLU A 171 -26.63 -21.81 32.96
N THR A 172 -25.58 -21.49 33.73
CA THR A 172 -25.05 -20.13 33.85
C THR A 172 -24.59 -19.54 32.52
N MET A 173 -23.96 -20.35 31.67
CA MET A 173 -23.47 -19.91 30.35
C MET A 173 -24.63 -19.67 29.38
N ARG A 174 -25.69 -20.48 29.45
CA ARG A 174 -26.91 -20.28 28.64
C ARG A 174 -27.57 -18.95 28.96
N LEU A 175 -27.78 -18.68 30.24
CA LEU A 175 -28.39 -17.44 30.72
C LEU A 175 -27.52 -16.23 30.37
N TRP A 176 -26.21 -16.32 30.60
CA TRP A 176 -25.28 -15.24 30.31
C TRP A 176 -25.22 -14.91 28.80
N PHE A 177 -25.08 -15.93 27.95
CA PHE A 177 -24.96 -15.72 26.50
C PHE A 177 -26.28 -15.21 25.90
N SER A 178 -27.43 -15.73 26.35
CA SER A 178 -28.75 -15.25 25.96
C SER A 178 -28.96 -13.77 26.35
N ALA A 179 -28.55 -13.39 27.57
CA ALA A 179 -28.61 -12.00 28.03
C ALA A 179 -27.71 -11.07 27.21
N VAL A 180 -26.47 -11.48 26.90
CA VAL A 180 -25.53 -10.68 26.07
C VAL A 180 -26.06 -10.49 24.65
N CYS A 181 -26.55 -11.56 24.01
CA CYS A 181 -27.13 -11.49 22.67
C CYS A 181 -28.37 -10.58 22.64
N SER A 182 -29.26 -10.71 23.62
CA SER A 182 -30.47 -9.90 23.71
C SER A 182 -30.15 -8.43 23.97
N LEU A 183 -29.24 -8.12 24.88
CA LEU A 183 -28.86 -6.75 25.20
C LEU A 183 -28.13 -6.07 24.03
N SER A 184 -27.28 -6.81 23.32
CA SER A 184 -26.62 -6.30 22.10
C SER A 184 -27.63 -5.99 20.99
N PHE A 185 -28.63 -6.87 20.83
CA PHE A 185 -29.66 -6.71 19.80
C PHE A 185 -30.66 -5.59 20.12
N TYR A 186 -31.29 -5.61 21.30
CA TYR A 186 -32.31 -4.63 21.69
C TYR A 186 -31.70 -3.28 22.09
N GLY A 187 -30.51 -3.28 22.68
CA GLY A 187 -29.79 -2.06 23.03
C GLY A 187 -29.04 -1.42 21.86
N ILE A 188 -29.00 -2.07 20.69
CA ILE A 188 -28.20 -1.64 19.53
C ILE A 188 -26.73 -1.35 19.95
N CYS A 189 -26.23 -2.15 20.89
CA CYS A 189 -24.93 -1.97 21.52
C CYS A 189 -23.90 -2.86 20.83
N ARG A 190 -22.64 -2.39 20.78
CA ARG A 190 -21.54 -3.26 20.36
C ARG A 190 -21.29 -4.33 21.42
N ILE A 191 -20.81 -5.51 21.00
CA ILE A 191 -20.50 -6.61 21.93
C ILE A 191 -19.52 -6.14 23.03
N ASN A 192 -18.52 -5.32 22.68
CA ASN A 192 -17.55 -4.79 23.63
C ASN A 192 -18.17 -3.83 24.65
N GLU A 193 -19.20 -3.08 24.26
CA GLU A 193 -19.92 -2.18 25.17
C GLU A 193 -20.72 -3.01 26.18
N VAL A 194 -21.42 -4.06 25.71
CA VAL A 194 -22.19 -4.98 26.55
C VAL A 194 -21.31 -5.74 27.53
N LEU A 195 -20.16 -6.25 27.08
CA LEU A 195 -19.23 -7.02 27.94
C LEU A 195 -18.59 -6.17 29.05
N LEU A 196 -18.52 -4.85 28.87
CA LEU A 196 -17.96 -3.92 29.85
C LEU A 196 -19.03 -3.30 30.77
N MET A 197 -20.31 -3.63 30.58
CA MET A 197 -21.38 -3.14 31.44
C MET A 197 -21.20 -3.65 32.87
N ARG A 198 -21.44 -2.75 33.83
CA ARG A 198 -21.38 -3.06 35.26
C ARG A 198 -22.78 -2.99 35.83
N ARG A 199 -23.06 -3.69 36.93
CA ARG A 199 -24.38 -3.61 37.59
C ARG A 199 -24.84 -2.17 37.87
N THR A 200 -23.91 -1.27 38.17
CA THR A 200 -24.16 0.15 38.44
C THR A 200 -24.64 0.95 37.22
N THR A 201 -24.56 0.41 36.00
CA THR A 201 -25.08 1.07 34.79
C THR A 201 -26.57 0.84 34.59
N PHE A 202 -27.20 -0.05 35.36
CA PHE A 202 -28.62 -0.35 35.28
C PHE A 202 -29.36 0.36 36.41
N SER A 203 -30.34 1.19 36.05
CA SER A 203 -31.33 1.74 36.97
C SER A 203 -32.70 1.19 36.61
N LEU A 204 -33.40 0.63 37.61
CA LEU A 204 -34.76 0.15 37.43
C LEU A 204 -35.71 1.31 37.73
N VAL A 205 -36.33 1.84 36.69
CA VAL A 205 -37.37 2.87 36.81
C VAL A 205 -38.71 2.16 36.80
N SER A 206 -39.33 2.02 37.97
CA SER A 206 -40.70 1.53 38.07
C SER A 206 -41.65 2.73 38.06
N ASN A 207 -42.58 2.76 37.12
CA ASN A 207 -43.57 3.83 37.02
C ASN A 207 -44.92 3.26 37.45
N GLU A 208 -45.35 3.56 38.68
CA GLU A 208 -46.60 3.03 39.25
C GLU A 208 -47.88 3.69 38.67
N ASN A 209 -47.76 4.66 37.75
CA ASN A 209 -48.91 5.39 37.18
C ASN A 209 -49.50 4.80 35.89
N ALA A 210 -49.32 3.50 35.61
CA ALA A 210 -49.88 2.85 34.42
C ALA A 210 -50.97 1.80 34.73
N ARG A 211 -51.83 2.06 35.73
CA ARG A 211 -53.14 1.39 35.86
C ARG A 211 -54.23 2.46 35.94
N GLY A 212 -54.71 2.87 34.78
CA GLY A 212 -56.00 3.52 34.57
C GLY A 212 -56.84 2.63 33.68
#